data_AF-A0A0W0ZGX7-F1
#
_entry.id   AF-A0A0W0ZGX7-F1
#
_cell.length_a   1.000
_cell.length_b   1.000
_cell.length_c   1.000
_cell.angle_alpha   90.00
_cell.angle_beta   90.00
_cell.angle_gamma   90.00
#
_symmetry.space_group_name_H-M   'P 1'
#
loop_
_entity.id
_entity.type
_entity.pdbx_description
1 polymer ?
#
loop_
_entity_poly.entity_id
_entity_poly.type
_entity_poly.pdbx_seq_one_letter_code
_entity_poly.pdbx_strand_id
1 'polypeptide(L)'
;MTKFILAVLFSLSMGTAFAETDYCQLARDNLYAEKSDLISVIKINTNKTSLYSSTVATSKDCANYSPLFSVKNPDVIKTQGGLCAVLPAGEIKPGLCALHLTLCISEKDCQNLIIKLTTENNHYTKADPAYYEMSFK
;
A
#
# COMPACT_ATOMS: atom_id res chain seq x y z
N MET A 1 22.05 -16.55 66.00
CA MET A 1 21.05 -17.01 65.01
C MET A 1 20.77 -15.85 64.06
N THR A 2 21.44 -15.81 62.92
CA THR A 2 21.26 -14.76 61.89
C THR A 2 20.77 -15.46 60.62
N LYS A 3 19.48 -15.28 60.30
CA LYS A 3 18.90 -15.72 59.03
C LYS A 3 19.02 -14.57 58.03
N PHE A 4 19.94 -14.69 57.08
CA PHE A 4 19.96 -13.84 55.89
C PHE A 4 18.93 -14.39 54.90
N ILE A 5 17.85 -13.65 54.67
CA ILE A 5 16.88 -13.94 53.61
C ILE A 5 17.36 -13.17 52.37
N LEU A 6 17.90 -13.91 51.41
CA LEU A 6 18.28 -13.38 50.09
C LEU A 6 17.00 -13.30 49.24
N ALA A 7 16.41 -12.11 49.12
CA ALA A 7 15.31 -11.87 48.19
C ALA A 7 15.89 -11.60 46.78
N VAL A 8 15.74 -12.58 45.89
CA VAL A 8 16.08 -12.42 44.46
C VAL A 8 14.98 -11.58 43.81
N LEU A 9 15.31 -10.32 43.49
CA LEU A 9 14.47 -9.44 42.69
C LEU A 9 14.57 -9.87 41.22
N PHE A 10 13.57 -10.62 40.76
CA PHE A 10 13.38 -10.92 39.34
C PHE A 10 12.72 -9.69 38.68
N SER A 11 13.52 -8.77 38.14
CA SER A 11 13.03 -7.68 37.31
C SER A 11 12.61 -8.23 35.95
N LEU A 12 11.32 -8.56 35.80
CA LEU A 12 10.71 -8.73 34.49
C LEU A 12 10.73 -7.36 33.78
N SER A 13 11.69 -7.18 32.88
CA SER A 13 11.59 -6.12 31.87
C SER A 13 10.56 -6.57 30.84
N MET A 14 9.29 -6.20 31.07
CA MET A 14 8.29 -6.20 30.01
C MET A 14 8.69 -5.13 28.99
N GLY A 15 9.55 -5.51 28.04
CA GLY A 15 9.72 -4.73 26.82
C GLY A 15 8.38 -4.74 26.10
N THR A 16 7.66 -3.63 26.14
CA THR A 16 6.55 -3.39 25.22
C THR A 16 7.15 -3.27 23.83
N ALA A 17 7.31 -4.40 23.15
CA ALA A 17 7.48 -4.40 21.70
C ALA A 17 6.20 -3.79 21.14
N PHE A 18 6.23 -2.50 20.82
CA PHE A 18 5.19 -1.87 20.01
C PHE A 18 5.20 -2.63 18.69
N ALA A 19 4.22 -3.52 18.49
CA ALA A 19 4.02 -4.16 17.22
C ALA A 19 3.79 -3.05 16.19
N GLU A 20 4.71 -2.92 15.22
CA GLU A 20 4.57 -1.98 14.12
C GLU A 20 3.25 -2.33 13.41
N THR A 21 2.26 -1.43 13.45
CA THR A 21 0.94 -1.68 12.89
C THR A 21 1.06 -2.07 11.42
N ASP A 22 0.47 -3.19 11.01
CA ASP A 22 0.39 -3.55 9.60
C ASP A 22 -0.68 -2.67 8.92
N TYR A 23 -0.26 -1.47 8.52
CA TYR A 23 -1.12 -0.50 7.83
C TYR A 23 -1.70 -1.05 6.53
N CYS A 24 -1.05 -2.04 5.92
CA CYS A 24 -1.54 -2.65 4.69
C CYS A 24 -2.65 -3.66 4.94
N GLN A 25 -2.57 -4.39 6.06
CA GLN A 25 -3.70 -5.18 6.52
C GLN A 25 -4.90 -4.28 6.87
N LEU A 26 -4.67 -3.18 7.60
CA LEU A 26 -5.73 -2.22 7.90
C LEU A 26 -6.37 -1.61 6.64
N ALA A 27 -5.55 -1.22 5.66
CA ALA A 27 -6.03 -0.70 4.38
C ALA A 27 -6.84 -1.76 3.61
N ARG A 28 -6.40 -3.02 3.62
CA ARG A 28 -7.13 -4.13 3.02
C ARG A 28 -8.47 -4.38 3.71
N ASP A 29 -8.52 -4.33 5.03
CA ASP A 29 -9.77 -4.49 5.77
C ASP A 29 -10.74 -3.35 5.44
N ASN A 30 -10.22 -2.11 5.38
CA ASN A 30 -10.99 -0.95 4.96
C ASN A 30 -11.46 -1.02 3.51
N LEU A 31 -10.67 -1.56 2.57
CA LEU A 31 -11.06 -1.77 1.17
C LEU A 31 -12.37 -2.56 1.02
N TYR A 32 -12.62 -3.51 1.92
CA TYR A 32 -13.81 -4.37 1.89
C TYR A 32 -14.91 -3.94 2.89
N ALA A 33 -14.74 -2.81 3.58
CA ALA A 33 -15.77 -2.26 4.46
C ALA A 33 -16.93 -1.66 3.66
N GLU A 34 -18.15 -1.68 4.23
CA GLU A 34 -19.36 -1.15 3.56
C GLU A 34 -19.27 0.32 3.15
N LYS A 35 -18.46 1.11 3.87
CA LYS A 35 -18.28 2.55 3.64
C LYS A 35 -16.80 2.88 3.49
N SER A 36 -16.22 2.43 2.38
CA SER A 36 -14.83 2.72 2.02
C SER A 36 -14.75 3.66 0.84
N ASP A 37 -13.83 4.64 0.92
CA ASP A 37 -13.39 5.38 -0.27
C ASP A 37 -12.20 4.66 -0.95
N LEU A 38 -11.62 3.63 -0.33
CA LEU A 38 -10.54 2.87 -0.94
C LEU A 38 -11.10 1.93 -2.00
N ILE A 39 -10.53 1.99 -3.20
CA ILE A 39 -10.89 1.09 -4.31
C ILE A 39 -9.74 0.19 -4.75
N SER A 40 -8.51 0.49 -4.37
CA SER A 40 -7.37 -0.43 -4.52
C SER A 40 -6.36 -0.30 -3.38
N VAL A 41 -5.71 -1.42 -3.04
CA VAL A 41 -4.59 -1.50 -2.09
C VAL A 41 -3.49 -2.36 -2.70
N ILE A 42 -2.25 -1.88 -2.64
CA ILE A 42 -1.08 -2.55 -3.16
C ILE A 42 -0.12 -2.80 -2.01
N LYS A 43 0.10 -4.08 -1.69
CA LYS A 43 1.13 -4.51 -0.76
C LYS A 43 2.44 -4.72 -1.50
N ILE A 44 3.49 -4.06 -1.04
CA ILE A 44 4.81 -4.09 -1.66
C ILE A 44 5.77 -4.78 -0.70
N ASN A 45 6.01 -6.08 -0.91
CA ASN A 45 6.93 -6.85 -0.10
C ASN A 45 8.38 -6.48 -0.49
N THR A 46 9.08 -5.84 0.44
CA THR A 46 10.46 -5.39 0.26
C THR A 46 11.13 -5.15 1.61
N ASN A 47 12.46 -5.17 1.66
CA ASN A 47 13.23 -4.73 2.82
C ASN A 47 13.50 -3.21 2.83
N LYS A 48 13.09 -2.48 1.78
CA LYS A 48 13.27 -1.03 1.68
C LYS A 48 12.25 -0.29 2.52
N THR A 49 12.65 0.86 3.06
CA THR A 49 11.80 1.74 3.87
C THR A 49 11.02 2.76 3.04
N SER A 50 11.33 2.88 1.74
CA SER A 50 10.64 3.74 0.78
C SER A 50 10.86 3.22 -0.64
N LEU A 51 10.04 3.67 -1.59
CA LEU A 51 10.31 3.46 -3.01
C LEU A 51 11.49 4.34 -3.46
N TYR A 52 12.26 3.84 -4.42
CA TYR A 52 13.25 4.66 -5.14
C TYR A 52 12.53 5.66 -6.05
N SER A 53 11.55 5.16 -6.80
CA SER A 53 10.67 5.98 -7.63
C SER A 53 9.33 5.28 -7.83
N SER A 54 8.34 6.06 -8.19
CA SER A 54 7.08 5.56 -8.71
C SER A 54 6.62 6.48 -9.84
N THR A 55 5.80 5.98 -10.75
CA THR A 55 5.13 6.79 -11.77
C THR A 55 3.73 6.27 -11.98
N VAL A 56 2.80 7.16 -12.32
CA VAL A 56 1.43 6.82 -12.66
C VAL A 56 1.14 7.35 -14.04
N ALA A 57 0.67 6.51 -14.94
CA ALA A 57 0.14 6.95 -16.21
C ALA A 57 -1.33 6.57 -16.39
N THR A 58 -2.12 7.49 -16.95
CA THR A 58 -3.58 7.35 -16.99
C THR A 58 -4.08 7.08 -18.40
N SER A 59 -5.14 6.27 -18.51
CA SER A 59 -5.82 6.03 -19.78
C SER A 59 -7.25 6.56 -19.78
N LYS A 60 -7.66 7.14 -20.92
CA LYS A 60 -9.07 7.37 -21.27
C LYS A 60 -9.57 6.44 -22.37
N ASP A 61 -8.64 5.83 -23.12
CA ASP A 61 -8.97 4.82 -24.11
C ASP A 61 -8.87 3.45 -23.42
N CYS A 62 -10.03 2.85 -23.17
CA CYS A 62 -10.17 1.56 -22.51
C CYS A 62 -9.73 0.39 -23.43
N ALA A 63 -9.55 0.62 -24.74
CA ALA A 63 -9.21 -0.40 -25.73
C ALA A 63 -7.73 -0.30 -26.18
N ASN A 64 -7.20 0.91 -26.35
CA ASN A 64 -5.81 1.14 -26.74
C ASN A 64 -5.11 2.05 -25.74
N TYR A 65 -4.18 1.50 -24.98
CA TYR A 65 -3.39 2.29 -24.04
C TYR A 65 -2.20 2.95 -24.75
N SER A 66 -2.09 4.28 -24.65
CA SER A 66 -0.90 5.03 -25.02
C SER A 66 -0.41 5.85 -23.82
N PRO A 67 0.78 5.56 -23.25
CA PRO A 67 1.30 6.25 -22.08
C PRO A 67 1.72 7.68 -22.45
N LEU A 68 0.83 8.67 -22.28
CA LEU A 68 1.11 10.07 -22.63
C LEU A 68 1.12 11.04 -21.43
N PHE A 69 0.78 10.59 -20.23
CA PHE A 69 0.68 11.47 -19.06
C PHE A 69 1.24 10.78 -17.83
N SER A 70 2.26 11.37 -17.20
CA SER A 70 2.68 10.99 -15.85
C SER A 70 1.97 11.89 -14.83
N VAL A 71 1.24 11.30 -13.89
CA VAL A 71 0.64 11.99 -12.73
C VAL A 71 1.49 11.74 -11.47
N LYS A 72 1.21 12.53 -10.43
CA LYS A 72 1.87 12.47 -9.12
C LYS A 72 2.01 11.02 -8.64
N ASN A 73 3.21 10.72 -8.19
CA ASN A 73 3.64 9.44 -7.66
C ASN A 73 2.75 8.97 -6.50
N PRO A 74 2.36 7.68 -6.41
CA PRO A 74 1.60 7.17 -5.28
C PRO A 74 2.43 7.32 -4.00
N ASP A 75 1.79 7.90 -2.98
CA ASP A 75 2.36 7.98 -1.64
C ASP A 75 2.32 6.57 -1.02
N VAL A 76 3.46 6.13 -0.45
CA VAL A 76 3.60 4.82 0.18
C VAL A 76 3.90 4.95 1.66
N ILE A 77 3.28 4.10 2.47
CA ILE A 77 3.47 4.05 3.93
C ILE A 77 4.25 2.79 4.28
N LYS A 78 5.23 2.91 5.18
CA LYS A 78 5.97 1.76 5.72
C LYS A 78 5.03 0.88 6.54
N THR A 79 5.10 -0.43 6.30
CA THR A 79 4.34 -1.44 7.05
C THR A 79 5.24 -2.58 7.50
N GLN A 80 4.73 -3.48 8.33
CA GLN A 80 5.42 -4.70 8.68
C GLN A 80 5.69 -5.54 7.41
N GLY A 81 6.97 -5.74 7.08
CA GLY A 81 7.37 -6.55 5.92
C GLY A 81 7.34 -5.85 4.56
N GLY A 82 7.19 -4.51 4.52
CA GLY A 82 7.30 -3.77 3.26
C GLY A 82 6.68 -2.38 3.27
N LEU A 83 6.09 -2.02 2.13
CA LEU A 83 5.40 -0.76 1.91
C LEU A 83 3.94 -1.02 1.51
N CYS A 84 3.10 -0.03 1.73
CA CYS A 84 1.71 -0.06 1.31
C CYS A 84 1.38 1.17 0.47
N ALA A 85 0.77 0.96 -0.70
CA ALA A 85 0.14 2.01 -1.47
C ALA A 85 -1.38 1.81 -1.44
N VAL A 86 -2.12 2.90 -1.35
CA VAL A 86 -3.59 2.87 -1.35
C VAL A 86 -4.11 3.78 -2.45
N LEU A 87 -5.30 3.47 -2.95
CA LEU A 87 -5.97 4.24 -3.98
C LEU A 87 -7.38 4.62 -3.51
N PRO A 88 -7.56 5.84 -2.98
CA PRO A 88 -8.87 6.40 -2.69
C PRO A 88 -9.56 6.86 -3.98
N ALA A 89 -10.86 6.58 -4.13
CA ALA A 89 -11.65 6.97 -5.29
C ALA A 89 -11.72 8.50 -5.45
N GLY A 90 -11.84 9.24 -4.34
CA GLY A 90 -11.94 10.70 -4.35
C GLY A 90 -10.71 11.44 -4.87
N GLU A 91 -9.55 10.79 -4.92
CA GLU A 91 -8.30 11.39 -5.38
C GLU A 91 -8.04 11.18 -6.88
N ILE A 92 -8.86 10.36 -7.56
CA ILE A 92 -8.69 10.02 -8.97
C ILE A 92 -9.43 11.03 -9.85
N LYS A 93 -8.73 11.57 -10.86
CA LYS A 93 -9.36 12.43 -11.88
C LYS A 93 -10.51 11.68 -12.58
N PRO A 94 -11.66 12.31 -12.85
CA PRO A 94 -12.80 11.65 -13.48
C PRO A 94 -12.53 11.25 -14.95
N GLY A 95 -13.25 10.22 -15.42
CA GLY A 95 -13.25 9.80 -16.82
C GLY A 95 -12.02 9.01 -17.26
N LEU A 96 -11.33 8.33 -16.33
CA LEU A 96 -10.21 7.43 -16.59
C LEU A 96 -10.71 5.98 -16.61
N CYS A 97 -10.16 5.19 -17.53
CA CYS A 97 -10.40 3.75 -17.63
C CYS A 97 -9.42 2.93 -16.77
N ALA A 98 -8.18 3.41 -16.63
CA ALA A 98 -7.12 2.67 -15.97
C ALA A 98 -5.99 3.57 -15.47
N LEU A 99 -5.27 3.07 -14.47
CA LEU A 99 -3.99 3.58 -13.97
C LEU A 99 -2.90 2.55 -14.26
N HIS A 100 -1.78 3.01 -14.80
CA HIS A 100 -0.60 2.21 -15.05
C HIS A 100 0.48 2.70 -14.10
N LEU A 101 0.79 1.89 -13.11
CA LEU A 101 1.77 2.17 -12.08
C LEU A 101 3.09 1.53 -12.45
N THR A 102 4.17 2.28 -12.36
CA THR A 102 5.53 1.73 -12.29
C THR A 102 6.05 2.00 -10.89
N LEU A 103 6.48 0.97 -10.18
CA LEU A 103 7.01 1.07 -8.82
C LEU A 103 8.42 0.50 -8.82
N CYS A 104 9.39 1.24 -8.29
CA CYS A 104 10.80 0.84 -8.27
C CYS A 104 11.34 0.89 -6.84
N ILE A 105 12.04 -0.17 -6.41
CA ILE A 105 12.78 -0.20 -5.13
C ILE A 105 14.27 0.12 -5.31
N SER A 106 14.74 0.13 -6.55
CA SER A 106 16.07 0.57 -6.97
C SER A 106 16.04 0.96 -8.46
N GLU A 107 17.14 1.53 -8.97
CA GLU A 107 17.28 1.85 -10.40
C GLU A 107 17.08 0.67 -11.35
N LYS A 108 17.32 -0.56 -10.87
CA LYS A 108 17.31 -1.78 -11.69
C LYS A 108 16.17 -2.73 -11.35
N ASP A 109 15.38 -2.41 -10.32
CA ASP A 109 14.30 -3.27 -9.86
C ASP A 109 12.99 -2.47 -9.79
N CYS A 110 12.25 -2.60 -10.89
CA CYS A 110 10.99 -1.92 -11.16
C CYS A 110 9.96 -2.93 -11.63
N GLN A 111 8.72 -2.74 -11.21
CA GLN A 111 7.58 -3.57 -11.62
C GLN A 111 6.40 -2.69 -12.01
N ASN A 112 5.60 -3.19 -12.95
CA ASN A 112 4.45 -2.50 -13.48
C ASN A 112 3.15 -3.15 -12.98
N LEU A 113 2.14 -2.33 -12.72
CA LEU A 113 0.79 -2.77 -12.38
C LEU A 113 -0.23 -1.95 -13.17
N ILE A 114 -1.20 -2.61 -13.78
CA ILE A 114 -2.35 -1.96 -14.40
C ILE A 114 -3.54 -2.14 -13.48
N ILE A 115 -4.18 -1.04 -13.11
CA ILE A 115 -5.39 -1.00 -12.32
C ILE A 115 -6.51 -0.45 -13.20
N LYS A 116 -7.46 -1.30 -13.60
CA LYS A 116 -8.66 -0.87 -14.32
C LYS A 116 -9.63 -0.22 -13.34
N LEU A 117 -10.32 0.80 -13.79
CA LEU A 117 -11.26 1.59 -12.99
C LEU A 117 -12.68 1.38 -13.51
N THR A 118 -13.62 1.19 -12.59
CA THR A 118 -15.06 1.14 -12.90
C THR A 118 -15.74 2.35 -12.30
N THR A 119 -16.59 3.01 -13.08
CA THR A 119 -17.38 4.16 -12.63
C THR A 119 -18.87 3.84 -12.65
N GLU A 120 -19.58 4.35 -11.65
CA GLU A 120 -21.04 4.38 -11.59
C GLU A 120 -21.46 5.81 -11.25
N ASN A 121 -22.42 6.37 -12.00
CA ASN A 121 -22.90 7.76 -11.82
C ASN A 121 -21.77 8.83 -11.82
N ASN A 122 -20.70 8.63 -12.59
CA ASN A 122 -19.48 9.47 -12.62
C ASN A 122 -18.58 9.41 -11.36
N HIS A 123 -18.79 8.43 -10.48
CA HIS A 123 -17.92 8.16 -9.33
C HIS A 123 -17.21 6.82 -9.51
N TYR A 124 -15.93 6.72 -9.14
CA TYR A 124 -15.23 5.44 -9.14
C TYR A 124 -15.77 4.57 -8.00
N THR A 125 -16.16 3.34 -8.33
CA THR A 125 -16.72 2.39 -7.34
C THR A 125 -15.86 1.16 -7.16
N LYS A 126 -15.06 0.79 -8.17
CA LYS A 126 -14.22 -0.42 -8.12
C LYS A 126 -12.92 -0.19 -8.88
N ALA A 127 -11.90 -0.92 -8.45
CA ALA A 127 -10.67 -1.06 -9.20
C ALA A 127 -10.34 -2.55 -9.38
N ASP A 128 -9.66 -2.89 -10.46
CA ASP A 128 -9.20 -4.26 -10.75
C ASP A 128 -7.71 -4.25 -11.14
N PRO A 129 -6.81 -4.80 -10.29
CA PRO A 129 -7.13 -5.48 -9.05
C PRO A 129 -7.50 -4.51 -7.91
N ALA A 130 -8.47 -4.91 -7.08
CA ALA A 130 -8.79 -4.21 -5.83
C ALA A 130 -7.70 -4.44 -4.77
N TYR A 131 -7.10 -5.62 -4.73
CA TYR A 131 -5.93 -5.90 -3.90
C TYR A 131 -4.85 -6.57 -4.72
N TYR A 132 -3.62 -6.08 -4.63
CA TYR A 132 -2.47 -6.65 -5.32
C TYR A 132 -1.27 -6.79 -4.37
N GLU A 133 -0.59 -7.92 -4.44
CA GLU A 133 0.70 -8.11 -3.77
C GLU A 133 1.81 -8.15 -4.82
N MET A 134 2.81 -7.30 -4.63
CA MET A 134 4.03 -7.32 -5.42
C MET A 134 5.23 -7.61 -4.52
N SER A 135 6.17 -8.38 -5.02
CA SER A 135 7.37 -8.73 -4.26
C SER A 135 8.61 -8.34 -5.05
N PHE A 136 9.46 -7.54 -4.43
CA PHE A 136 10.77 -7.17 -4.95
C PHE A 136 11.84 -8.00 -4.26
N LYS A 137 12.95 -8.26 -4.96
CA LYS A 137 14.03 -9.12 -4.45
C LYS A 137 15.12 -8.32 -3.73
#